data_AF-A0A1V5W5I6-F1
#
_entry.id   AF-A0A1V5W5I6-F1
#
_cell.length_a   1.000
_cell.length_b   1.000
_cell.length_c   1.000
_cell.angle_alpha   90.00
_cell.angle_beta   90.00
_cell.angle_gamma   90.00
#
_symmetry.space_group_name_H-M   'P 1'
#
loop_
_entity.id
_entity.type
_entity.pdbx_description
1 polymer ?
#
loop_
_entity_poly.entity_id
_entity_poly.type
_entity_poly.pdbx_seq_one_letter_code
_entity_poly.pdbx_strand_id
1 'polypeptide(L)'
;MKKLIIISIISFIVFYGCKCKHCQDNLSKENNKIPYNNGQVVIFENETIGIMNDTVFIELGEINTEAAFGCMHSNDPIIYEYCSAASLLKYSNNFVFGIRQLTNEDNNQIIYYSYYNFFNKKSETIIYNKKSTKALCFYSNVDTVGSEIWNYTMSKDSTFAYNNFYFITDTVIKLIQYTTVYKDGTRRIWRLKE
;
A
#
# COMPACT_ATOMS: atom_id res chain seq x y z
N MET A 1 60.08 2.54 15.85
CA MET A 1 59.31 1.72 14.87
C MET A 1 58.08 1.03 15.47
N LYS A 2 58.15 0.30 16.59
CA LYS A 2 56.98 -0.44 17.16
C LYS A 2 55.75 0.44 17.51
N LYS A 3 55.94 1.68 17.99
CA LYS A 3 54.84 2.60 18.34
C LYS A 3 54.08 3.17 17.11
N LEU A 4 54.76 3.30 15.96
CA LEU A 4 54.15 3.79 14.71
C LEU A 4 53.23 2.74 14.07
N ILE A 5 53.57 1.46 14.20
CA ILE A 5 52.76 0.35 13.68
C ILE A 5 51.42 0.25 14.43
N ILE A 6 51.44 0.44 15.76
CA ILE A 6 50.22 0.37 16.59
C ILE A 6 49.24 1.50 16.23
N ILE A 7 49.74 2.73 16.02
CA ILE A 7 48.90 3.86 15.60
C ILE A 7 48.28 3.58 14.23
N SER A 8 49.05 3.07 13.27
CA SER A 8 48.55 2.73 11.93
C SER A 8 47.48 1.64 11.93
N ILE A 9 47.59 0.62 12.81
CA ILE A 9 46.61 -0.46 12.94
C ILE A 9 45.32 0.06 13.60
N ILE A 10 45.42 0.90 14.62
CA ILE A 10 44.26 1.53 15.26
C ILE A 10 43.55 2.46 14.28
N SER A 11 44.27 3.25 13.49
CA SER A 11 43.68 4.06 12.41
C SER A 11 42.96 3.19 11.38
N PHE A 12 43.54 2.06 10.96
CA PHE A 12 42.89 1.15 10.02
C PHE A 12 41.59 0.54 10.57
N ILE A 13 41.55 0.19 11.85
CA ILE A 13 40.35 -0.34 12.53
C ILE A 13 39.27 0.74 12.69
N VAL A 14 39.67 1.99 12.98
CA VAL A 14 38.75 3.12 13.10
C VAL A 14 38.16 3.50 11.73
N PHE A 15 38.95 3.46 10.65
CA PHE A 15 38.43 3.67 9.28
C PHE A 15 37.56 2.50 8.78
N TYR A 16 37.81 1.26 9.23
CA TYR A 16 36.93 0.11 8.96
C TYR A 16 35.57 0.19 9.70
N GLY A 17 35.43 1.13 10.65
CA GLY A 17 34.25 1.33 11.49
C GLY A 17 33.12 2.15 10.86
N CYS A 18 33.38 2.94 9.80
CA CYS A 18 32.32 3.59 9.03
C CYS A 18 31.85 2.67 7.90
N LYS A 19 31.03 1.67 8.24
CA LYS A 19 30.33 0.89 7.21
C LYS A 19 29.12 1.67 6.73
N CYS A 20 29.14 2.08 5.47
CA CYS A 20 27.96 2.60 4.81
C CYS A 20 26.83 1.58 4.93
N LYS A 21 25.64 2.05 5.30
CA LYS A 21 24.43 1.24 5.21
C LYS A 21 23.78 1.51 3.86
N HIS A 22 23.10 0.51 3.32
CA HIS A 22 22.40 0.58 2.03
C HIS A 22 20.92 0.28 2.23
N CYS A 23 20.04 0.93 1.46
CA CYS A 23 18.60 0.73 1.60
C CYS A 23 18.26 -0.75 1.40
N GLN A 24 17.42 -1.29 2.28
CA GLN A 24 16.83 -2.61 2.06
C GLN A 24 15.58 -2.46 1.21
N ASP A 25 15.44 -3.27 0.16
CA ASP A 25 14.23 -3.26 -0.69
C ASP A 25 13.24 -4.35 -0.24
N ASN A 26 12.28 -3.95 0.59
CA ASN A 26 11.12 -4.76 0.95
C ASN A 26 9.93 -4.48 0.02
N LEU A 27 9.89 -3.33 -0.66
CA LEU A 27 8.79 -2.92 -1.53
C LEU A 27 8.67 -3.83 -2.75
N SER A 28 9.77 -4.21 -3.39
CA SER A 28 9.75 -5.11 -4.55
C SER A 28 9.11 -6.46 -4.23
N LYS A 29 9.30 -6.97 -3.00
CA LYS A 29 8.64 -8.21 -2.56
C LYS A 29 7.12 -8.05 -2.51
N GLU A 30 6.62 -6.90 -2.07
CA GLU A 30 5.19 -6.61 -2.04
C GLU A 30 4.63 -6.35 -3.44
N ASN A 31 5.38 -5.65 -4.30
CA ASN A 31 5.03 -5.43 -5.71
C ASN A 31 4.81 -6.76 -6.45
N ASN A 32 5.65 -7.76 -6.19
CA ASN A 32 5.53 -9.10 -6.78
C ASN A 32 4.25 -9.87 -6.37
N LYS A 33 3.54 -9.42 -5.33
CA LYS A 33 2.25 -10.00 -4.93
C LYS A 33 1.07 -9.43 -5.71
N ILE A 34 1.26 -8.37 -6.50
CA ILE A 34 0.19 -7.74 -7.28
C ILE A 34 -0.06 -8.59 -8.53
N PRO A 35 -1.25 -9.20 -8.68
CA PRO A 35 -1.51 -10.18 -9.74
C PRO A 35 -2.00 -9.52 -11.05
N TYR A 36 -1.87 -8.20 -11.18
CA TYR A 36 -2.51 -7.42 -12.23
C TYR A 36 -1.46 -6.84 -13.18
N ASN A 37 -1.84 -6.73 -14.44
CA ASN A 37 -1.18 -5.84 -15.39
C ASN A 37 -1.81 -4.44 -15.32
N ASN A 38 -1.05 -3.41 -15.66
CA ASN A 38 -1.58 -2.05 -15.74
C ASN A 38 -2.69 -1.96 -16.82
N GLY A 39 -3.85 -1.42 -16.45
CA GLY A 39 -5.03 -1.36 -17.30
C GLY A 39 -5.85 -2.65 -17.37
N GLN A 40 -5.57 -3.65 -16.52
CA GLN A 40 -6.31 -4.91 -16.50
C GLN A 40 -7.74 -4.70 -16.02
N VAL A 41 -8.70 -5.30 -16.73
CA VAL A 41 -10.11 -5.34 -16.31
C VAL A 41 -10.34 -6.51 -15.37
N VAL A 42 -10.99 -6.23 -14.24
CA VAL A 42 -11.47 -7.21 -13.27
C VAL A 42 -12.98 -7.13 -13.19
N ILE A 43 -13.61 -8.27 -12.87
CA ILE A 43 -15.07 -8.38 -12.81
C ILE A 43 -15.48 -8.57 -11.37
N PHE A 44 -16.45 -7.78 -10.91
CA PHE A 44 -17.11 -7.96 -9.63
C PHE A 44 -18.56 -8.39 -9.85
N GLU A 45 -19.02 -9.37 -9.09
CA GLU A 45 -20.36 -9.93 -9.17
C GLU A 45 -21.18 -9.56 -7.93
N ASN A 46 -22.44 -9.22 -8.17
CA ASN A 46 -23.49 -9.14 -7.18
C ASN A 46 -24.61 -10.11 -7.59
N GLU A 47 -25.02 -10.98 -6.66
CA GLU A 47 -25.98 -12.06 -6.90
C GLU A 47 -27.34 -11.58 -7.43
N THR A 48 -27.72 -10.32 -7.20
CA THR A 48 -29.03 -9.77 -7.59
C THR A 48 -28.98 -8.94 -8.87
N ILE A 49 -27.87 -8.25 -9.12
CA ILE A 49 -27.81 -7.17 -10.12
C ILE A 49 -26.87 -7.49 -11.28
N GLY A 50 -26.08 -8.56 -11.16
CA GLY A 50 -25.17 -9.02 -12.19
C GLY A 50 -23.74 -8.56 -11.93
N ILE A 51 -23.08 -8.09 -12.99
CA ILE A 51 -21.63 -7.84 -12.98
C ILE A 51 -21.29 -6.36 -13.16
N MET A 52 -20.18 -5.95 -12.56
CA MET A 52 -19.54 -4.65 -12.74
C MET A 52 -18.09 -4.87 -13.14
N ASN A 53 -17.63 -4.14 -14.15
CA ASN A 53 -16.25 -4.19 -14.61
C ASN A 53 -15.48 -3.02 -14.01
N ASP A 54 -14.33 -3.29 -13.41
CA ASP A 54 -13.40 -2.27 -12.95
C ASP A 54 -12.05 -2.41 -13.65
N THR A 55 -11.43 -1.29 -13.99
CA THR A 55 -10.06 -1.25 -14.53
C THR A 55 -9.08 -0.99 -13.40
N VAL A 56 -8.00 -1.76 -13.34
CA VAL A 56 -6.91 -1.61 -12.37
C VAL A 56 -5.73 -0.89 -13.02
N PHE A 57 -5.35 0.26 -12.47
CA PHE A 57 -4.15 1.01 -12.83
C PHE A 57 -3.09 0.81 -11.75
N ILE A 58 -1.85 0.64 -12.18
CA ILE A 58 -0.74 0.25 -11.30
C ILE A 58 0.40 1.24 -11.49
N GLU A 59 0.87 1.80 -10.38
CA GLU A 59 2.09 2.60 -10.31
C GLU A 59 3.01 1.91 -9.31
N LEU A 60 4.18 1.43 -9.75
CA LEU A 60 5.13 0.72 -8.89
C LEU A 60 6.25 1.66 -8.48
N GLY A 61 6.47 1.78 -7.18
CA GLY A 61 7.64 2.46 -6.63
C GLY A 61 8.86 1.56 -6.65
N GLU A 62 10.04 2.18 -6.72
CA GLU A 62 11.33 1.50 -6.73
C GLU A 62 12.21 2.04 -5.60
N ILE A 63 12.93 1.15 -4.91
CA ILE A 63 13.88 1.51 -3.86
C ILE A 63 15.28 1.60 -4.45
N ASN A 64 15.96 2.72 -4.25
CA ASN A 64 17.35 2.87 -4.67
C ASN A 64 18.27 2.17 -3.67
N THR A 65 18.53 0.87 -3.89
CA THR A 65 19.42 0.07 -3.02
C THR A 65 20.90 0.48 -3.11
N GLU A 66 21.30 1.18 -4.16
CA GLU A 66 22.66 1.69 -4.33
C GLU A 66 22.93 2.92 -3.46
N ALA A 67 21.88 3.63 -3.04
CA ALA A 67 22.00 4.78 -2.15
C ALA A 67 22.60 4.35 -0.80
N ALA A 68 23.77 4.91 -0.49
CA ALA A 68 24.44 4.74 0.79
C ALA A 68 23.92 5.79 1.79
N PHE A 69 23.56 5.34 2.99
CA PHE A 69 23.16 6.19 4.11
C PHE A 69 24.01 5.88 5.36
N GLY A 70 24.14 6.84 6.27
CA GLY A 70 24.96 6.70 7.49
C GLY A 70 26.48 6.74 7.26
N CYS A 71 26.92 6.93 6.02
CA CYS A 71 28.29 7.26 5.67
C CYS A 71 28.43 8.78 5.55
N MET A 72 29.00 9.39 6.59
CA MET A 72 29.09 10.84 6.84
C MET A 72 27.81 11.53 7.33
N HIS A 73 28.02 12.51 8.22
CA HIS A 73 27.05 13.49 8.69
C HIS A 73 26.60 14.42 7.54
N SER A 74 25.96 13.88 6.51
CA SER A 74 25.17 14.72 5.63
C SER A 74 23.88 15.03 6.37
N ASN A 75 23.68 16.29 6.75
CA ASN A 75 22.39 16.83 7.17
C ASN A 75 21.42 16.93 5.96
N ASP A 76 21.57 16.06 4.97
CA ASP A 76 20.78 16.09 3.74
C ASP A 76 19.54 15.19 3.95
N PRO A 77 18.36 15.78 4.19
CA PRO A 77 17.13 15.01 4.43
C PRO A 77 16.75 14.14 3.24
N ILE A 78 17.26 14.43 2.04
CA ILE A 78 16.98 13.70 0.81
C ILE A 78 17.51 12.25 0.90
N ILE A 79 18.57 12.00 1.67
CA ILE A 79 19.17 10.66 1.75
C ILE A 79 18.23 9.63 2.42
N TYR A 80 17.39 10.07 3.34
CA TYR A 80 16.39 9.22 3.99
C TYR A 80 15.21 8.90 3.07
N GLU A 81 14.90 9.80 2.13
CA GLU A 81 13.84 9.60 1.15
C GLU A 81 14.19 8.49 0.15
N TYR A 82 15.48 8.28 -0.19
CA TYR A 82 15.89 7.22 -1.13
C TYR A 82 15.53 5.79 -0.67
N CYS A 83 15.31 5.59 0.63
CA CYS A 83 14.91 4.30 1.18
C CYS A 83 13.40 4.19 1.43
N SER A 84 12.62 5.19 0.98
CA SER A 84 11.16 5.16 1.00
C SER A 84 10.63 5.31 -0.42
N ALA A 85 9.74 4.39 -0.80
CA ALA A 85 8.97 4.50 -2.02
C ALA A 85 7.56 3.97 -1.78
N ALA A 86 6.64 4.30 -2.68
CA ALA A 86 5.28 3.84 -2.63
C ALA A 86 4.83 3.29 -3.98
N SER A 87 4.04 2.22 -3.93
CA SER A 87 3.31 1.66 -5.05
C SER A 87 1.81 1.86 -4.83
N LEU A 88 1.06 2.08 -5.90
CA LEU A 88 -0.37 2.35 -5.89
C LEU A 88 -1.10 1.38 -6.82
N LEU A 89 -2.24 0.86 -6.34
CA LEU A 89 -3.25 0.20 -7.16
C LEU A 89 -4.51 1.07 -7.14
N LYS A 90 -4.89 1.59 -8.30
CA LYS A 90 -6.08 2.42 -8.47
C LYS A 90 -7.15 1.68 -9.28
N TYR A 91 -8.35 1.60 -8.75
CA TYR A 91 -9.50 0.99 -9.40
C TYR A 91 -10.38 2.08 -10.02
N SER A 92 -11.09 1.77 -11.11
CA SER A 92 -12.01 2.73 -11.76
C SER A 92 -13.18 3.19 -10.89
N ASN A 93 -13.51 2.46 -9.83
CA ASN A 93 -14.38 2.91 -8.75
C ASN A 93 -13.77 4.00 -7.83
N ASN A 94 -12.64 4.58 -8.26
CA ASN A 94 -11.78 5.55 -7.58
C ASN A 94 -11.05 5.04 -6.34
N PHE A 95 -11.26 3.81 -5.89
CA PHE A 95 -10.49 3.33 -4.74
C PHE A 95 -9.00 3.24 -5.07
N VAL A 96 -8.16 3.75 -4.17
CA VAL A 96 -6.69 3.71 -4.29
C VAL A 96 -6.13 2.98 -3.08
N PHE A 97 -5.44 1.87 -3.33
CA PHE A 97 -4.69 1.11 -2.34
C PHE A 97 -3.21 1.42 -2.49
N GLY A 98 -2.58 1.89 -1.40
CA GLY A 98 -1.17 2.20 -1.37
C GLY A 98 -0.37 1.19 -0.55
N ILE A 99 0.83 0.88 -1.03
CA ILE A 99 1.86 0.10 -0.35
C ILE A 99 3.05 1.04 -0.23
N ARG A 100 3.52 1.33 0.98
CA ARG A 100 4.69 2.18 1.18
C ARG A 100 5.72 1.47 2.03
N GLN A 101 6.96 1.49 1.56
CA GLN A 101 8.09 1.23 2.43
C GLN A 101 8.47 2.53 3.14
N LEU A 102 8.49 2.50 4.46
CA LEU A 102 8.98 3.60 5.28
C LEU A 102 10.51 3.69 5.23
N THR A 103 11.05 4.78 5.74
CA THR A 103 12.50 5.02 5.73
C THR A 103 13.24 4.01 6.62
N ASN A 104 14.58 4.05 6.60
CA ASN A 104 15.38 3.22 7.52
C ASN A 104 15.17 3.55 9.00
N GLU A 105 14.78 4.79 9.34
CA GLU A 105 14.49 5.17 10.73
C GLU A 105 13.31 4.35 11.27
N ASP A 106 12.39 4.00 10.39
CA ASP A 106 11.24 3.12 10.64
C ASP A 106 11.54 1.65 10.29
N ASN A 107 12.82 1.27 10.23
CA ASN A 107 13.29 -0.08 9.91
C ASN A 107 12.76 -0.64 8.57
N ASN A 108 12.55 0.21 7.55
CA ASN A 108 12.04 -0.21 6.23
C ASN A 108 10.71 -0.97 6.31
N GLN A 109 9.87 -0.64 7.28
CA GLN A 109 8.58 -1.29 7.47
C GLN A 109 7.65 -1.04 6.28
N ILE A 110 6.92 -2.08 5.87
CA ILE A 110 5.82 -1.96 4.91
C ILE A 110 4.55 -1.50 5.63
N ILE A 111 3.93 -0.46 5.10
CA ILE A 111 2.60 -0.02 5.48
C ILE A 111 1.63 -0.07 4.30
N TYR A 112 0.40 -0.46 4.59
CA TYR A 112 -0.72 -0.41 3.65
C TYR A 112 -1.63 0.75 4.01
N TYR A 113 -2.07 1.52 3.04
CA TYR A 113 -2.90 2.70 3.26
C TYR A 113 -3.93 2.88 2.15
N SER A 114 -4.94 3.70 2.42
CA SER A 114 -5.79 4.29 1.40
C SER A 114 -5.35 5.73 1.23
N TYR A 115 -5.43 6.26 0.02
CA TYR A 115 -5.08 7.66 -0.25
C TYR A 115 -6.02 8.65 0.47
N TYR A 116 -7.17 8.17 0.96
CA TYR A 116 -8.21 9.02 1.53
C TYR A 116 -8.33 8.88 3.03
N ASN A 117 -8.19 10.01 3.72
CA ASN A 117 -8.12 10.09 5.18
C ASN A 117 -9.45 9.75 5.89
N PHE A 118 -10.57 9.73 5.19
CA PHE A 118 -11.88 9.39 5.76
C PHE A 118 -12.17 7.88 5.80
N PHE A 119 -11.29 7.05 5.23
CA PHE A 119 -11.35 5.61 5.43
C PHE A 119 -10.52 5.22 6.65
N ASN A 120 -11.19 4.63 7.63
CA ASN A 120 -10.54 3.87 8.68
C ASN A 120 -10.02 2.56 8.12
N LYS A 121 -8.96 2.03 8.73
CA LYS A 121 -8.36 0.74 8.36
C LYS A 121 -8.45 -0.22 9.53
N LYS A 122 -8.92 -1.45 9.28
CA LYS A 122 -8.86 -2.56 10.24
C LYS A 122 -8.39 -3.84 9.56
N SER A 123 -7.74 -4.71 10.34
CA SER A 123 -7.41 -6.06 9.90
C SER A 123 -8.52 -7.01 10.34
N GLU A 124 -8.98 -7.86 9.42
CA GLU A 124 -10.01 -8.87 9.67
C GLU A 124 -9.59 -10.22 9.10
N THR A 125 -10.22 -11.29 9.58
CA THR A 125 -10.13 -12.61 8.99
C THR A 125 -11.45 -12.91 8.30
N ILE A 126 -11.40 -13.22 7.01
CA ILE A 126 -12.57 -13.47 6.17
C ILE A 126 -12.49 -14.86 5.53
N ILE A 127 -13.62 -15.35 5.01
CA ILE A 127 -13.64 -16.57 4.18
C ILE A 127 -13.54 -16.15 2.71
N TYR A 128 -12.47 -16.58 2.05
CA TYR A 128 -12.21 -16.36 0.63
C TYR A 128 -11.82 -17.69 -0.02
N ASN A 129 -12.51 -18.09 -1.10
CA ASN A 129 -12.34 -19.41 -1.72
C ASN A 129 -12.32 -20.59 -0.73
N LYS A 130 -13.28 -20.58 0.21
CA LYS A 130 -13.42 -21.59 1.28
C LYS A 130 -12.21 -21.67 2.23
N LYS A 131 -11.32 -20.68 2.23
CA LYS A 131 -10.16 -20.58 3.13
C LYS A 131 -10.23 -19.33 3.99
N SER A 132 -9.84 -19.48 5.24
CA SER A 132 -9.65 -18.35 6.16
C SER A 132 -8.46 -17.52 5.70
N THR A 133 -8.69 -16.24 5.42
CA THR A 133 -7.70 -15.35 4.84
C THR A 133 -7.68 -14.02 5.59
N LYS A 134 -6.48 -13.50 5.89
CA LYS A 134 -6.32 -12.16 6.46
C LYS A 134 -6.60 -11.12 5.38
N ALA A 135 -7.46 -10.17 5.70
CA ALA A 135 -7.81 -9.06 4.85
C ALA A 135 -7.70 -7.72 5.59
N LEU A 136 -7.36 -6.68 4.85
CA LEU A 136 -7.48 -5.30 5.29
C LEU A 136 -8.81 -4.75 4.80
N CYS A 137 -9.60 -4.21 5.72
CA CYS A 137 -10.83 -3.51 5.42
C CYS A 137 -10.62 -2.00 5.56
N PHE A 138 -10.90 -1.28 4.49
CA PHE A 138 -11.01 0.18 4.48
C PHE A 138 -12.48 0.57 4.49
N TYR A 139 -12.91 1.26 5.55
CA TYR A 139 -14.32 1.55 5.80
C TYR A 139 -14.51 2.97 6.31
N SER A 140 -15.63 3.59 5.95
CA SER A 140 -16.06 4.84 6.57
C SER A 140 -17.27 4.59 7.46
N ASN A 141 -17.23 5.16 8.67
CA ASN A 141 -18.33 5.10 9.64
C ASN A 141 -19.45 6.10 9.33
N VAL A 142 -19.20 7.04 8.41
CA VAL A 142 -20.12 8.13 8.09
C VAL A 142 -20.63 7.92 6.67
N ASP A 143 -21.70 7.14 6.54
CA ASP A 143 -22.39 6.85 5.28
C ASP A 143 -23.66 7.70 5.08
N THR A 144 -23.86 8.74 5.90
CA THR A 144 -24.98 9.68 5.77
C THR A 144 -24.85 10.54 4.52
N VAL A 145 -25.97 10.81 3.85
CA VAL A 145 -26.04 11.69 2.67
C VAL A 145 -25.42 13.06 3.02
N GLY A 146 -24.36 13.44 2.31
CA GLY A 146 -23.59 14.66 2.54
C GLY A 146 -22.24 14.46 3.26
N SER A 147 -21.89 13.24 3.65
CA SER A 147 -20.57 12.93 4.20
C SER A 147 -19.46 12.96 3.13
N GLU A 148 -18.20 13.01 3.57
CA GLU A 148 -17.03 13.08 2.68
C GLU A 148 -16.99 11.93 1.66
N ILE A 149 -17.50 10.75 2.01
CA ILE A 149 -17.56 9.61 1.09
C ILE A 149 -18.49 9.88 -0.09
N TRP A 150 -19.62 10.57 0.12
CA TRP A 150 -20.59 10.91 -0.92
C TRP A 150 -20.08 12.00 -1.86
N ASN A 151 -19.29 12.95 -1.34
CA ASN A 151 -18.61 13.94 -2.16
C ASN A 151 -17.47 13.30 -2.97
N TYR A 152 -16.89 12.23 -2.44
CA TYR A 152 -15.73 11.55 -3.01
C TYR A 152 -16.08 10.53 -4.12
N THR A 153 -17.12 9.72 -3.96
CA THR A 153 -17.43 8.59 -4.88
C THR A 153 -18.04 8.98 -6.24
N MET A 154 -17.89 10.25 -6.63
CA MET A 154 -18.27 10.89 -7.91
C MET A 154 -19.72 11.36 -8.11
N SER A 155 -19.80 12.54 -8.75
CA SER A 155 -20.93 13.39 -9.19
C SER A 155 -22.05 13.65 -8.17
N LYS A 156 -22.55 14.90 -8.12
CA LYS A 156 -23.75 15.26 -7.33
C LYS A 156 -24.94 14.32 -7.62
N ASP A 157 -24.96 13.70 -8.79
CA ASP A 157 -26.05 12.89 -9.32
C ASP A 157 -25.89 11.39 -9.04
N SER A 158 -24.78 10.93 -8.45
CA SER A 158 -24.65 9.51 -8.10
C SER A 158 -25.74 9.10 -7.09
N THR A 159 -26.30 7.91 -7.30
CA THR A 159 -27.32 7.32 -6.44
C THR A 159 -26.71 6.47 -5.32
N PHE A 160 -25.40 6.21 -5.38
CA PHE A 160 -24.69 5.39 -4.40
C PHE A 160 -23.25 5.87 -4.14
N ALA A 161 -22.71 5.47 -2.99
CA ALA A 161 -21.31 5.64 -2.62
C ALA A 161 -20.63 4.27 -2.42
N TYR A 162 -19.39 4.13 -2.87
CA TYR A 162 -18.55 2.98 -2.57
C TYR A 162 -18.01 3.05 -1.13
N ASN A 163 -18.03 1.94 -0.40
CA ASN A 163 -17.59 1.78 0.98
C ASN A 163 -17.08 0.34 1.23
N ASN A 164 -16.47 0.10 2.40
CA ASN A 164 -16.03 -1.23 2.87
C ASN A 164 -15.23 -2.02 1.83
N PHE A 165 -14.03 -1.57 1.52
CA PHE A 165 -13.13 -2.21 0.56
C PHE A 165 -12.24 -3.23 1.27
N TYR A 166 -12.28 -4.47 0.81
CA TYR A 166 -11.53 -5.58 1.39
C TYR A 166 -10.38 -6.01 0.47
N PHE A 167 -9.15 -5.94 1.00
CA PHE A 167 -7.94 -6.36 0.32
C PHE A 167 -7.31 -7.56 1.01
N ILE A 168 -6.93 -8.56 0.23
CA ILE A 168 -5.94 -9.54 0.69
C ILE A 168 -4.56 -8.90 0.49
N THR A 169 -3.63 -9.13 1.43
CA THR A 169 -2.25 -8.58 1.37
C THR A 169 -1.14 -9.61 1.61
N ASP A 170 -1.49 -10.82 2.03
CA ASP A 170 -0.48 -11.79 2.50
C ASP A 170 0.23 -12.48 1.33
N THR A 171 -0.50 -13.29 0.56
CA THR A 171 0.02 -14.04 -0.60
C THR A 171 -0.14 -13.30 -1.92
N VAL A 172 -1.25 -12.58 -2.08
CA VAL A 172 -1.61 -11.83 -3.28
C VAL A 172 -2.26 -10.52 -2.83
N ILE A 173 -1.85 -9.40 -3.42
CA ILE A 173 -2.43 -8.08 -3.15
C ILE A 173 -3.56 -7.81 -4.14
N LYS A 174 -4.81 -7.91 -3.68
CA LYS A 174 -5.99 -7.70 -4.54
C LYS A 174 -7.22 -7.23 -3.78
N LEU A 175 -8.04 -6.41 -4.43
CA LEU A 175 -9.39 -6.07 -3.99
C LEU A 175 -10.31 -7.25 -4.28
N ILE A 176 -10.92 -7.81 -3.23
CA ILE A 176 -11.80 -8.99 -3.35
C ILE A 176 -13.26 -8.67 -3.13
N GLN A 177 -13.56 -7.54 -2.48
CA GLN A 177 -14.93 -7.16 -2.18
C GLN A 177 -15.00 -5.65 -1.92
N TYR A 178 -16.07 -5.03 -2.38
CA TYR A 178 -16.48 -3.72 -1.91
C TYR A 178 -18.00 -3.67 -1.69
N THR A 179 -18.48 -2.63 -1.03
CA THR A 179 -19.91 -2.37 -0.83
C THR A 179 -20.28 -1.07 -1.52
N THR A 180 -21.45 -1.01 -2.13
CA THR A 180 -22.08 0.26 -2.53
C THR A 180 -23.27 0.51 -1.61
N VAL A 181 -23.37 1.73 -1.07
CA VAL A 181 -24.46 2.21 -0.22
C VAL A 181 -25.27 3.23 -1.01
N TYR A 182 -26.56 2.96 -1.21
CA TYR A 182 -27.47 3.82 -1.97
C TYR A 182 -28.09 4.88 -1.05
N LYS A 183 -28.60 5.97 -1.64
CA LYS A 183 -29.23 7.08 -0.90
C LYS A 183 -30.43 6.63 -0.06
N ASP A 184 -31.09 5.55 -0.45
CA ASP A 184 -32.20 4.91 0.27
C ASP A 184 -31.73 3.96 1.40
N GLY A 185 -30.42 3.84 1.62
CA GLY A 185 -29.81 2.93 2.60
C GLY A 185 -29.58 1.52 2.08
N THR A 186 -30.00 1.18 0.86
CA THR A 186 -29.77 -0.14 0.25
C THR A 186 -28.27 -0.39 0.15
N ARG A 187 -27.81 -1.53 0.67
CA ARG A 187 -26.41 -1.96 0.61
C ARG A 187 -26.26 -3.11 -0.36
N ARG A 188 -25.25 -3.03 -1.23
CA ARG A 188 -24.94 -4.08 -2.20
C ARG A 188 -23.49 -4.45 -2.09
N ILE A 189 -23.23 -5.75 -1.94
CA ILE A 189 -21.89 -6.30 -1.83
C ILE A 189 -21.48 -6.80 -3.21
N TRP A 190 -20.31 -6.38 -3.66
CA TRP A 190 -19.71 -6.75 -4.93
C TRP A 190 -18.47 -7.57 -4.63
N ARG A 191 -18.39 -8.80 -5.16
CA ARG A 191 -17.28 -9.73 -4.91
C ARG A 191 -16.50 -10.00 -6.17
N LEU A 192 -15.18 -10.03 -6.08
CA LEU A 192 -14.32 -10.34 -7.21
C LEU A 192 -14.69 -11.70 -7.77
N LYS A 193 -14.98 -11.73 -9.07
CA LYS A 193 -15.25 -12.95 -9.84
C LYS A 193 -13.92 -13.52 -10.31
N GLU A 194 -13.61 -14.72 -9.85
CA GLU A 194 -12.42 -15.50 -10.24
C GLU A 194 -12.74 -16.60 -11.23
#